data_AF-A0A9P0H4V7-F1
#
_entry.id   AF-A0A9P0H4V7-F1
#
_cell.length_a   1.000
_cell.length_b   1.000
_cell.length_c   1.000
_cell.angle_alpha   90.00
_cell.angle_beta   90.00
_cell.angle_gamma   90.00
#
_symmetry.space_group_name_H-M   'P 1'
#
loop_
_entity.id
_entity.type
_entity.pdbx_description
1 polymer ?
#
loop_
_entity_poly.entity_id
_entity_poly.type
_entity_poly.pdbx_seq_one_letter_code
_entity_poly.pdbx_strand_id
1 'polypeptide(L)'
;MSLDFKVYLQTPDGDEVIRRICIPGLDFGYLRHEICYRFSISKYEHFSLCWKDNEGDKIRINTERELEIALNETSSSPIKLYVILQGQQDHPSDHLKKNGPVHSTVNCDECGLKSLQGYRYKCLVCHNYDLCTNCEKSERIHSEHPMVRIPVPLNGEQPFGRKYQNVKDNIYGTMKYLLENS
;
A
#
# COMPACT_ATOMS: atom_id res chain seq x y z
N MET A 1 28.93 -1.85 7.54
CA MET A 1 29.36 -0.58 6.91
C MET A 1 28.16 0.34 6.88
N SER A 2 28.27 1.60 7.31
CA SER A 2 27.15 2.55 7.26
C SER A 2 27.02 3.13 5.86
N LEU A 3 25.79 3.23 5.34
CA LEU A 3 25.51 3.81 4.03
C LEU A 3 24.91 5.20 4.20
N ASP A 4 25.43 6.16 3.44
CA ASP A 4 25.05 7.57 3.52
C ASP A 4 24.39 8.02 2.22
N PHE A 5 23.17 8.53 2.34
CA PHE A 5 22.29 8.90 1.24
C PHE A 5 21.93 10.37 1.31
N LYS A 6 21.98 11.04 0.16
CA LYS A 6 21.39 12.36 -0.05
C LYS A 6 20.11 12.18 -0.85
N VAL A 7 18.98 12.29 -0.16
CA VAL A 7 17.65 12.02 -0.72
C VAL A 7 16.99 13.34 -1.10
N TYR A 8 16.51 13.41 -2.33
CA TYR A 8 15.86 14.56 -2.94
C TYR A 8 14.37 14.23 -3.14
N LEU A 9 13.49 15.05 -2.61
CA LEU A 9 12.04 14.97 -2.80
C LEU A 9 11.57 16.24 -3.50
N GLN A 10 10.90 16.10 -4.63
CA GLN A 10 10.22 17.22 -5.28
C GLN A 10 8.76 17.24 -4.82
N THR A 11 8.32 18.33 -4.19
CA THR A 11 6.94 18.52 -3.76
C THR A 11 6.06 18.84 -4.98
N PRO A 12 4.73 18.63 -4.88
CA PRO A 12 3.79 19.04 -5.92
C PRO A 12 3.84 20.54 -6.25
N ASP A 13 4.22 21.36 -5.27
CA ASP A 13 4.35 22.82 -5.40
C ASP A 13 5.64 23.25 -6.12
N GLY A 14 6.49 22.29 -6.49
CA GLY A 14 7.75 22.53 -7.21
C GLY A 14 8.95 22.77 -6.30
N ASP A 15 8.76 22.79 -4.99
CA ASP A 15 9.86 22.91 -4.02
C ASP A 15 10.67 21.61 -3.93
N GLU A 16 11.99 21.74 -3.78
CA GLU A 16 12.89 20.61 -3.56
C GLU A 16 13.26 20.52 -2.07
N VAL A 17 12.86 19.42 -1.43
CA VAL A 17 13.25 19.08 -0.06
C VAL A 17 14.37 18.06 -0.12
N ILE A 18 15.49 18.36 0.53
CA ILE A 18 16.66 17.46 0.57
C ILE A 18 16.91 17.02 2.01
N ARG A 19 17.08 15.72 2.23
CA ARG A 19 17.48 15.14 3.52
C ARG A 19 18.69 14.22 3.36
N ARG A 20 19.55 14.19 4.37
CA ARG A 20 20.63 13.21 4.48
C ARG A 20 20.18 12.07 5.39
N ILE A 21 20.35 10.82 4.95
CA ILE A 21 19.93 9.62 5.67
C ILE A 21 21.12 8.68 5.76
N CYS A 22 21.44 8.25 6.97
CA CYS A 22 22.48 7.25 7.22
C CYS A 22 21.82 6.00 7.80
N ILE A 23 22.09 4.83 7.21
CA ILE A 23 21.54 3.55 7.68
C ILE A 23 22.67 2.55 8.00
N PRO A 24 22.47 1.68 9.00
CA PRO A 24 23.43 0.64 9.33
C PRO A 24 23.28 -0.55 8.38
N GLY A 25 24.10 -0.58 7.33
CA GLY A 25 24.09 -1.68 6.35
C GLY A 25 23.05 -1.51 5.25
N LEU A 26 22.99 -2.48 4.36
CA LEU A 26 22.06 -2.47 3.24
C LEU A 26 20.76 -3.16 3.63
N ASP A 27 19.70 -2.37 3.73
CA ASP A 27 18.34 -2.84 3.90
C ASP A 27 17.40 -1.88 3.17
N PHE A 28 16.83 -2.34 2.06
CA PHE A 28 15.95 -1.52 1.24
C PHE A 28 14.63 -1.17 1.96
N GLY A 29 14.10 -2.09 2.77
CA GLY A 29 12.88 -1.86 3.54
C GLY A 29 13.08 -0.80 4.61
N TYR A 30 14.17 -0.88 5.36
CA TYR A 30 14.56 0.11 6.36
C TYR A 30 14.85 1.48 5.73
N LEU A 31 15.56 1.53 4.60
CA LEU A 31 15.76 2.77 3.86
C LEU A 31 14.43 3.44 3.48
N ARG A 32 13.47 2.67 2.96
CA ARG A 32 12.13 3.19 2.63
C ARG A 32 11.41 3.73 3.87
N HIS A 33 11.49 3.00 5.00
CA HIS A 33 10.91 3.45 6.26
C HIS A 33 11.48 4.79 6.72
N GLU A 34 12.80 4.92 6.71
CA GLU A 34 13.52 6.13 7.13
C GLU A 34 13.22 7.33 6.21
N ILE A 35 12.98 7.08 4.92
CA ILE A 35 12.50 8.10 3.96
C ILE A 35 11.09 8.55 4.32
N CYS A 36 10.14 7.63 4.55
CA CYS A 36 8.78 8.00 4.96
C CYS A 36 8.78 8.88 6.20
N TYR A 37 9.54 8.47 7.23
CA TYR A 37 9.60 9.19 8.50
C TYR A 37 10.16 10.60 8.34
N ARG A 38 11.30 10.77 7.64
CA ARG A 38 11.98 12.09 7.54
C ARG A 38 11.34 13.07 6.57
N PHE A 39 10.57 12.58 5.61
CA PHE A 39 9.86 13.42 4.65
C PHE A 39 8.37 13.55 4.97
N SER A 40 7.92 12.95 6.08
CA SER A 40 6.50 12.93 6.48
C SER A 40 5.57 12.41 5.36
N ILE A 41 6.06 11.47 4.55
CA ILE A 41 5.29 10.81 3.50
C ILE A 41 4.33 9.84 4.19
N SER A 42 3.04 9.90 3.86
CA SER A 42 2.05 8.99 4.44
C SER A 42 2.44 7.54 4.13
N LYS A 43 2.29 6.62 5.11
CA LYS A 43 2.58 5.19 4.91
C LYS A 43 1.80 4.55 3.76
N TYR A 44 0.69 5.17 3.36
CA TYR A 44 -0.19 4.73 2.28
C TYR A 44 0.09 5.43 0.94
N GLU A 45 1.02 6.38 0.93
CA GLU A 45 1.41 7.11 -0.27
C GLU A 45 2.53 6.34 -0.97
N HIS A 46 2.21 5.79 -2.13
CA HIS A 46 3.19 5.11 -2.94
C HIS A 46 4.16 6.13 -3.52
N PHE A 47 5.44 6.00 -3.15
CA PHE A 47 6.52 6.75 -3.79
C PHE A 47 7.47 5.79 -4.52
N SER A 48 8.00 6.27 -5.64
CA SER A 48 9.09 5.63 -6.35
C SER A 48 10.41 6.17 -5.84
N LEU A 49 11.35 5.27 -5.55
CA LEU A 49 12.73 5.62 -5.27
C LEU A 49 13.54 5.43 -6.56
N CYS A 50 14.35 6.41 -6.92
CA CYS A 50 15.18 6.36 -8.12
C CYS A 50 16.60 6.79 -7.83
N TRP A 51 17.54 6.37 -8.66
CA TRP A 51 18.90 6.91 -8.73
C TRP A 51 19.18 7.38 -10.17
N LYS A 52 20.32 8.05 -10.39
CA LYS A 52 20.78 8.39 -11.73
C LYS A 52 22.03 7.59 -12.04
N ASP A 53 22.03 6.89 -13.17
CA ASP A 53 23.20 6.16 -13.63
C ASP A 53 24.25 7.10 -14.25
N ASN A 54 25.30 6.50 -14.81
CA ASN A 54 26.41 7.22 -15.45
C ASN A 54 26.02 7.90 -16.77
N GLU A 55 24.93 7.47 -17.39
CA GLU A 55 24.36 8.07 -18.60
C GLU A 55 23.40 9.23 -18.26
N GLY A 56 23.05 9.37 -16.97
CA GLY A 56 22.16 10.39 -16.45
C GLY A 56 20.70 9.96 -16.43
N ASP A 57 20.40 8.71 -16.76
CA ASP A 57 19.07 8.15 -16.78
C ASP A 57 18.56 7.88 -15.37
N LYS A 58 17.27 8.18 -15.15
CA LYS A 58 16.63 8.04 -13.85
C LYS A 58 16.08 6.62 -13.70
N ILE A 59 16.84 5.76 -13.03
CA ILE A 59 16.53 4.34 -12.85
C ILE A 59 15.78 4.12 -11.54
N ARG A 60 14.67 3.37 -11.58
CA ARG A 60 13.84 3.04 -10.40
C ARG A 60 14.44 1.89 -9.59
N ILE A 61 14.26 1.96 -8.28
CA ILE A 61 14.68 0.95 -7.31
C ILE A 61 13.44 0.42 -6.58
N ASN A 62 13.16 -0.87 -6.74
CA ASN A 62 12.04 -1.59 -6.14
C ASN A 62 12.49 -2.74 -5.24
N THR A 63 13.75 -3.14 -5.33
CA THR A 63 14.33 -4.29 -4.60
C THR A 63 15.70 -3.94 -4.03
N GLU A 64 16.14 -4.74 -3.06
CA GLU A 64 17.49 -4.63 -2.48
C GLU A 64 18.59 -4.84 -3.51
N ARG A 65 18.43 -5.81 -4.43
CA ARG A 65 19.40 -6.07 -5.49
C ARG A 65 19.59 -4.88 -6.44
N GLU A 66 18.51 -4.16 -6.76
CA GLU A 66 18.61 -2.93 -7.56
C GLU A 66 19.28 -1.80 -6.78
N LEU A 67 19.07 -1.75 -5.46
CA LEU A 67 19.80 -0.82 -4.59
C LEU A 67 21.29 -1.15 -4.58
N GLU A 68 21.69 -2.43 -4.48
CA GLU A 68 23.09 -2.86 -4.60
C GLU A 68 23.73 -2.38 -5.90
N ILE A 69 23.02 -2.54 -7.02
CA ILE A 69 23.49 -2.07 -8.34
C ILE A 69 23.73 -0.55 -8.28
N ALA A 70 22.77 0.21 -7.75
CA ALA A 70 22.92 1.66 -7.57
C ALA A 70 24.13 2.02 -6.68
N LEU A 71 24.39 1.27 -5.60
CA LEU A 71 25.55 1.48 -4.74
C LEU A 71 26.87 1.21 -5.48
N ASN A 72 26.93 0.14 -6.27
CA ASN A 72 28.15 -0.30 -6.95
C ASN A 72 28.51 0.58 -8.15
N GLU A 73 27.51 1.10 -8.86
CA GLU A 73 27.73 1.97 -10.02
C GLU A 73 27.94 3.43 -9.62
N THR A 74 27.42 3.84 -8.45
CA THR A 74 27.61 5.20 -7.95
C THR A 74 29.01 5.37 -7.34
N SER A 75 29.86 6.15 -8.00
CA SER A 75 31.20 6.50 -7.47
C SER A 75 31.18 7.61 -6.41
N SER A 76 30.00 8.13 -6.03
CA SER A 76 29.86 9.28 -5.12
C SER A 76 29.26 8.90 -3.76
N SER A 77 29.93 9.31 -2.68
CA SER A 77 29.35 9.33 -1.32
C SER A 77 29.15 10.80 -0.89
N PRO A 78 27.95 11.21 -0.43
CA PRO A 78 26.73 10.41 -0.25
C PRO A 78 26.05 10.05 -1.57
N ILE A 79 25.36 8.91 -1.58
CA ILE A 79 24.65 8.39 -2.75
C ILE A 79 23.37 9.18 -2.95
N LYS A 80 23.15 9.68 -4.17
CA LYS A 80 22.02 10.55 -4.47
C LYS A 80 20.81 9.71 -4.86
N LEU A 81 19.72 9.87 -4.11
CA LEU A 81 18.45 9.22 -4.39
C LEU A 81 17.37 10.27 -4.64
N TYR A 82 16.46 9.97 -5.55
CA TYR A 82 15.36 10.84 -5.94
C TYR A 82 14.04 10.14 -5.60
N VAL A 83 13.25 10.76 -4.74
CA VAL A 83 11.91 10.34 -4.38
C VAL A 83 10.93 11.05 -5.30
N ILE A 84 10.15 10.25 -6.02
CA ILE A 84 9.03 10.74 -6.83
C ILE A 84 7.75 10.32 -6.11
N LEU A 85 7.00 11.30 -5.61
CA LEU A 85 5.65 11.06 -5.16
C LEU A 85 4.82 10.67 -6.38
N GLN A 86 4.25 9.48 -6.35
CA GLN A 86 3.23 9.14 -7.33
C GLN A 86 1.94 9.81 -6.83
N GLY A 87 1.78 11.09 -7.14
CA GLY A 87 0.53 11.80 -6.87
C GLY A 87 -0.58 11.04 -7.58
N GLN A 88 -1.38 10.29 -6.81
CA GLN A 88 -2.47 9.42 -7.27
C GLN A 88 -2.32 9.00 -8.74
N GLN A 89 -1.22 8.35 -9.11
CA GLN A 89 -1.16 7.70 -10.41
C GLN A 89 -1.97 6.43 -10.22
N ASP A 90 -3.26 6.55 -10.54
CA ASP A 90 -4.06 5.44 -11.03
C ASP A 90 -3.13 4.58 -11.88
N HIS A 91 -2.80 3.41 -11.34
CA HIS A 91 -2.05 2.39 -12.04
C HIS A 91 -2.69 2.23 -13.44
N PRO A 92 -1.95 1.99 -14.53
CA PRO A 92 -2.55 1.64 -15.82
C PRO A 92 -3.31 0.30 -15.79
N SER A 93 -3.39 -0.37 -14.63
CA SER A 93 -4.30 -1.48 -14.33
C SER A 93 -5.57 -1.06 -13.57
N ASP A 94 -5.74 0.23 -13.29
CA ASP A 94 -6.87 0.86 -12.58
C ASP A 94 -7.79 1.60 -13.58
N HIS A 95 -8.01 1.01 -14.76
CA HIS A 95 -9.12 1.36 -15.67
C HIS A 95 -10.53 1.18 -15.02
N LEU A 96 -10.59 0.91 -13.71
CA LEU A 96 -11.80 0.84 -12.90
C LEU A 96 -12.05 2.08 -12.04
N LYS A 97 -11.49 3.26 -12.35
CA LYS A 97 -11.87 4.50 -11.63
C LYS A 97 -12.24 5.66 -12.54
N LYS A 98 -13.45 5.54 -13.07
CA LYS A 98 -14.51 6.51 -12.70
C LYS A 98 -15.77 5.86 -12.12
N ASN A 99 -15.86 4.52 -12.12
CA ASN A 99 -16.93 3.73 -11.51
C ASN A 99 -16.39 2.35 -11.11
N GLY A 100 -15.73 2.25 -9.95
CA GLY A 100 -15.31 0.95 -9.41
C GLY A 100 -16.52 0.02 -9.20
N PRO A 101 -16.31 -1.30 -9.07
CA PRO A 101 -17.40 -2.23 -8.84
C PRO A 101 -18.18 -1.84 -7.58
N VAL A 102 -19.53 -1.84 -7.69
CA VAL A 102 -20.43 -1.36 -6.64
C VAL A 102 -21.00 -2.54 -5.87
N HIS A 103 -20.72 -2.58 -4.57
CA HIS A 103 -21.34 -3.50 -3.63
C HIS A 103 -22.67 -2.90 -3.15
N SER A 104 -23.70 -2.96 -3.99
CA SER A 104 -24.99 -2.27 -3.79
C SER A 104 -25.75 -2.65 -2.52
N THR A 105 -25.47 -3.83 -1.95
CA THR A 105 -26.13 -4.36 -0.75
C THR A 105 -25.30 -4.22 0.52
N VAL A 106 -24.15 -3.54 0.44
CA VAL A 106 -23.18 -3.44 1.54
C VAL A 106 -22.95 -1.97 1.87
N ASN A 107 -23.03 -1.66 3.15
CA ASN A 107 -22.79 -0.33 3.69
C ASN A 107 -21.53 -0.36 4.56
N CYS A 108 -20.88 0.79 4.71
CA CYS A 108 -19.82 0.94 5.70
C CYS A 108 -20.43 1.10 7.09
N ASP A 109 -20.03 0.27 8.06
CA ASP A 109 -20.53 0.39 9.44
C ASP A 109 -19.96 1.60 10.18
N GLU A 110 -18.75 2.02 9.83
CA GLU A 110 -18.12 3.19 10.45
C GLU A 110 -18.69 4.52 9.95
N CYS A 111 -18.62 4.80 8.64
CA CYS A 111 -19.03 6.10 8.10
C CYS A 111 -20.47 6.13 7.56
N GLY A 112 -21.19 5.01 7.61
CA GLY A 112 -22.56 4.90 7.10
C GLY A 112 -22.69 5.01 5.58
N LEU A 113 -21.57 5.02 4.84
CA LEU A 113 -21.57 5.09 3.37
C LEU A 113 -22.40 3.94 2.80
N LYS A 114 -23.48 4.29 2.11
CA LYS A 114 -24.37 3.32 1.46
C LYS A 114 -23.79 2.89 0.12
N SER A 115 -23.90 1.60 -0.19
CA SER A 115 -23.40 1.01 -1.43
C SER A 115 -21.90 1.25 -1.62
N LEU A 116 -21.06 0.39 -1.06
CA LEU A 116 -19.61 0.55 -1.16
C LEU A 116 -19.15 0.57 -2.62
N GLN A 117 -18.44 1.63 -2.99
CA GLN A 117 -17.82 1.77 -4.30
C GLN A 117 -16.34 1.41 -4.21
N GLY A 118 -15.89 0.47 -5.04
CA GLY A 118 -14.52 -0.04 -5.00
C GLY A 118 -14.38 -1.24 -4.08
N TYR A 119 -13.34 -1.29 -3.24
CA TYR A 119 -13.09 -2.45 -2.39
C TYR A 119 -13.96 -2.43 -1.13
N ARG A 120 -14.59 -3.58 -0.86
CA ARG A 120 -15.23 -3.90 0.41
C ARG A 120 -14.23 -4.58 1.34
N TYR A 121 -14.13 -4.11 2.57
CA TYR A 121 -13.32 -4.75 3.62
C TYR A 121 -14.24 -5.38 4.65
N LYS A 122 -14.27 -6.70 4.71
CA LYS A 122 -15.13 -7.42 5.65
C LYS A 122 -14.31 -7.89 6.86
N CYS A 123 -14.79 -7.61 8.06
CA CYS A 123 -14.21 -8.18 9.26
C CYS A 123 -14.43 -9.69 9.31
N LEU A 124 -13.38 -10.42 9.67
CA LEU A 124 -13.39 -11.88 9.83
C LEU A 124 -13.85 -12.30 11.24
N VAL A 125 -13.82 -11.38 12.20
CA VAL A 125 -14.20 -11.64 13.61
C VAL A 125 -15.62 -11.16 13.89
N CYS A 126 -15.93 -9.92 13.50
CA CYS A 126 -17.24 -9.32 13.76
C CYS A 126 -18.29 -9.78 12.76
N HIS A 127 -19.48 -10.08 13.29
CA HIS A 127 -20.64 -10.42 12.48
C HIS A 127 -21.10 -9.19 11.68
N ASN A 128 -21.23 -9.35 10.37
CA ASN A 128 -21.71 -8.30 9.44
C ASN A 128 -21.02 -6.93 9.56
N TYR A 129 -19.73 -6.91 9.90
CA TYR A 129 -18.97 -5.67 9.92
C TYR A 129 -18.18 -5.48 8.62
N ASP A 130 -18.44 -4.37 7.95
CA ASP A 130 -17.92 -3.99 6.64
C ASP A 130 -17.42 -2.53 6.64
N LEU A 131 -16.22 -2.32 6.10
CA LEU A 131 -15.60 -1.01 5.95
C LEU A 131 -15.42 -0.64 4.47
N CYS A 132 -15.54 0.66 4.20
CA CYS A 132 -15.07 1.23 2.94
C CYS A 132 -13.55 1.40 2.94
N THR A 133 -12.97 1.62 1.76
CA THR A 133 -11.52 1.83 1.60
C THR A 133 -10.98 2.98 2.46
N ASN A 134 -11.76 4.04 2.69
CA ASN A 134 -11.32 5.17 3.50
C ASN A 134 -11.32 4.85 5.00
N CYS A 135 -12.30 4.07 5.47
CA CYS A 135 -12.39 3.68 6.87
C CYS A 135 -11.33 2.63 7.22
N GLU A 136 -11.08 1.66 6.34
CA GLU A 136 -10.02 0.67 6.56
C GLU A 136 -8.62 1.30 6.56
N LYS A 137 -8.37 2.32 5.74
CA LYS A 137 -7.11 3.08 5.76
C LYS A 137 -6.87 3.89 7.03
N SER A 138 -7.91 4.10 7.85
CA SER A 138 -7.75 4.82 9.11
C SER A 138 -7.15 3.88 10.16
N GLU A 139 -5.92 4.15 10.62
CA GLU A 139 -5.20 3.33 11.61
C GLU A 139 -5.98 3.14 12.95
N ARG A 140 -7.02 3.94 13.20
CA ARG A 140 -7.82 3.92 14.44
C ARG A 140 -9.13 3.15 14.33
N ILE A 141 -9.59 2.82 13.13
CA ILE A 141 -10.93 2.23 12.94
C ILE A 141 -10.78 0.71 12.82
N HIS A 142 -11.30 0.00 13.82
CA HIS A 142 -11.41 -1.47 13.82
C HIS A 142 -10.09 -2.21 13.51
N SER A 143 -8.97 -1.67 13.98
CA SER A 143 -7.62 -2.19 13.71
C SER A 143 -7.26 -3.41 14.56
N GLU A 144 -8.08 -3.73 15.57
CA GLU A 144 -7.94 -4.90 16.43
C GLU A 144 -8.35 -6.23 15.77
N HIS A 145 -9.05 -6.19 14.63
CA HIS A 145 -9.52 -7.39 13.94
C HIS A 145 -9.01 -7.50 12.50
N PRO A 146 -8.68 -8.72 12.04
CA PRO A 146 -8.28 -8.95 10.66
C PRO A 146 -9.44 -8.73 9.68
N MET A 147 -9.14 -8.04 8.59
CA MET A 147 -10.06 -7.73 7.49
C MET A 147 -9.72 -8.51 6.22
N VAL A 148 -10.73 -8.95 5.48
CA VAL A 148 -10.57 -9.46 4.11
C VAL A 148 -10.99 -8.43 3.09
N ARG A 149 -10.14 -8.21 2.08
CA ARG A 149 -10.44 -7.35 0.94
C ARG A 149 -11.22 -8.12 -0.13
N ILE A 150 -12.41 -7.63 -0.46
CA ILE A 150 -13.30 -8.19 -1.48
C ILE A 150 -13.32 -7.19 -2.65
N PRO A 151 -12.66 -7.50 -3.78
CA PRO A 151 -12.48 -6.54 -4.86
C PRO A 151 -13.69 -6.41 -5.80
N VAL A 152 -14.60 -7.38 -5.81
CA VAL A 152 -15.79 -7.42 -6.66
C VAL A 152 -17.00 -7.96 -5.90
N PRO A 153 -18.24 -7.52 -6.23
CA PRO A 153 -19.46 -8.06 -5.67
C PRO A 153 -19.56 -9.57 -5.88
N LEU A 154 -19.85 -10.30 -4.81
CA LEU A 154 -20.00 -11.75 -4.83
C LEU A 154 -21.42 -12.15 -5.29
N ASN A 155 -21.81 -11.66 -6.47
CA ASN A 155 -23.09 -11.94 -7.09
C ASN A 155 -22.94 -13.18 -7.99
N GLY A 156 -23.91 -14.09 -8.00
CA GLY A 156 -23.84 -15.39 -8.71
C GLY A 156 -23.71 -15.32 -10.24
N GLU A 157 -23.82 -14.12 -10.80
CA GLU A 157 -23.72 -13.84 -12.23
C GLU A 157 -22.26 -13.77 -12.71
N GLN A 158 -21.29 -13.53 -11.82
CA GLN A 158 -19.87 -13.45 -12.20
C GLN A 158 -19.15 -14.81 -12.06
N PRO A 159 -18.23 -15.17 -12.99
CA PRO A 159 -17.48 -16.43 -12.94
C PRO A 159 -16.73 -16.65 -11.62
N PHE A 160 -16.31 -15.57 -10.97
CA PHE A 160 -15.59 -15.58 -9.70
C PHE A 160 -16.52 -15.71 -8.48
N GLY A 161 -17.73 -15.13 -8.53
CA GLY A 161 -18.72 -15.18 -7.45
C GLY A 161 -19.20 -16.59 -7.17
N ARG A 162 -19.34 -17.43 -8.21
CA ARG A 162 -19.76 -18.84 -8.09
C ARG A 162 -18.81 -19.69 -7.25
N LYS A 163 -17.51 -19.37 -7.22
CA LYS A 163 -16.50 -20.08 -6.41
C LYS A 163 -16.53 -19.68 -4.94
N TYR A 164 -17.04 -18.49 -4.61
CA TYR A 164 -17.03 -17.93 -3.26
C TYR A 164 -18.36 -18.08 -2.51
N GLN A 165 -19.42 -18.57 -3.17
CA GLN A 165 -20.71 -18.83 -2.54
C GLN A 165 -20.59 -19.81 -1.37
N ASN A 166 -19.66 -20.77 -1.47
CA ASN A 166 -19.36 -21.78 -0.44
C ASN A 166 -18.34 -21.31 0.62
N VAL A 167 -17.75 -20.11 0.47
CA VAL A 167 -16.75 -19.57 1.42
C VAL A 167 -17.42 -18.83 2.59
N LYS A 168 -18.64 -18.30 2.39
CA LYS A 168 -19.42 -17.66 3.45
C LYS A 168 -19.64 -18.58 4.65
N ASP A 169 -19.78 -19.89 4.41
CA ASP A 169 -20.00 -20.87 5.48
C ASP A 169 -18.70 -21.32 6.17
N ASN A 170 -17.55 -21.16 5.50
CA ASN A 170 -16.29 -21.75 5.94
C ASN A 170 -15.39 -20.78 6.75
N ILE A 171 -15.50 -19.47 6.50
CA ILE A 171 -14.73 -18.45 7.22
C ILE A 171 -15.19 -18.33 8.68
N TYR A 172 -16.50 -18.27 8.92
CA TYR A 172 -17.05 -18.16 10.28
C TYR A 172 -16.85 -19.46 11.08
N GLY A 173 -16.97 -20.64 10.44
CA GLY A 173 -16.78 -21.92 11.11
C GLY A 173 -15.34 -22.16 11.57
N THR A 174 -14.36 -21.83 10.73
CA THR A 174 -12.94 -22.08 11.03
C THR A 174 -12.39 -21.13 12.10
N MET A 175 -12.77 -19.84 12.07
CA MET A 175 -12.30 -18.87 13.07
C MET A 175 -12.97 -19.05 14.44
N LYS A 176 -14.26 -19.43 14.47
CA LYS A 176 -14.96 -19.77 15.71
C LYS A 176 -14.29 -20.96 16.43
N TYR A 177 -13.92 -22.00 15.68
CA TYR A 177 -13.19 -23.14 16.23
C TYR A 177 -11.85 -22.74 16.86
N LEU A 178 -11.10 -21.82 16.25
CA LEU A 178 -9.80 -21.36 16.76
C LEU A 178 -9.93 -20.48 18.00
N LEU A 179 -10.98 -19.65 18.09
CA LEU A 179 -11.24 -18.78 19.24
C LEU A 179 -11.87 -19.52 20.43
N GLU A 180 -12.64 -20.60 20.19
CA GLU A 180 -13.28 -21.39 21.25
C GLU A 180 -12.38 -22.51 21.80
N ASN A 181 -11.26 -22.82 21.14
CA ASN A 181 -10.31 -23.86 21.55
C ASN A 181 -8.88 -23.33 21.81
N SER A 182 -8.75 -22.04 22.14
CA SER A 182 -7.49 -21.43 22.63
C SER A 182 -7.59 -20.98 24.08
#